data_AF-A0AAJ2F499-F1
#
_entry.id   AF-A0AAJ2F499-F1
#
_cell.length_a   1.000
_cell.length_b   1.000
_cell.length_c   1.000
_cell.angle_alpha   90.00
_cell.angle_beta   90.00
_cell.angle_gamma   90.00
#
_symmetry.space_group_name_H-M   'P 1'
#
loop_
_entity.id
_entity.type
_entity.pdbx_description
1 polymer ?
#
loop_
_entity_poly.entity_id
_entity_poly.type
_entity_poly.pdbx_seq_one_letter_code
_entity_poly.pdbx_strand_id
1 'polypeptide(L)' 'MEKIPTLYEWAGDMETFETLFTKFYDKVLKDDLLSEVFKNMSSEHVKHVSHFVAEVFGGDKL' A
#
# COMPACT_ATOMS: atom_id res chain seq x y z
N MET A 1 -7.64 25.52 -17.59
CA MET A 1 -8.10 24.95 -16.32
C MET A 1 -6.94 24.20 -15.72
N GLU A 2 -6.60 24.44 -14.46
CA GLU A 2 -5.61 23.59 -13.78
C GLU A 2 -6.16 22.17 -13.65
N LYS A 3 -5.29 21.18 -13.85
CA LYS A 3 -5.64 19.76 -13.71
C LYS A 3 -5.71 19.45 -12.21
N ILE A 4 -6.82 18.86 -11.76
CA ILE A 4 -6.94 18.36 -10.40
C ILE A 4 -5.99 17.17 -10.23
N PRO A 5 -5.12 17.13 -9.20
CA PRO A 5 -4.23 16.01 -8.98
C PRO A 5 -4.99 14.71 -8.64
N THR A 6 -4.41 13.57 -9.00
CA THR A 6 -4.93 12.24 -8.61
C THR A 6 -4.75 12.00 -7.11
N LEU A 7 -5.41 10.98 -6.56
CA LEU A 7 -5.21 10.62 -5.15
C LEU A 7 -3.77 10.18 -4.88
N TYR A 8 -3.12 9.55 -5.85
CA TYR A 8 -1.71 9.19 -5.79
C TYR A 8 -0.84 10.45 -5.67
N GLU A 9 -1.04 11.44 -6.55
CA GLU A 9 -0.31 12.71 -6.54
C GLU A 9 -0.55 13.50 -5.23
N TRP A 10 -1.75 13.43 -4.66
CA TRP A 10 -2.05 14.03 -3.35
C TRP A 10 -1.41 13.27 -2.18
N ALA A 11 -1.31 11.94 -2.27
CA ALA A 11 -0.75 11.11 -1.22
C ALA A 11 0.78 11.19 -1.15
N GLY A 12 1.44 11.47 -2.28
CA GLY A 12 2.89 11.59 -2.40
C GLY A 12 3.42 10.85 -3.62
N ASP A 13 4.04 9.70 -3.38
CA ASP A 13 4.71 8.87 -4.39
C ASP A 13 4.70 7.38 -4.00
N MET A 14 5.29 6.53 -4.85
CA MET A 14 5.36 5.08 -4.61
C MET A 14 6.10 4.72 -3.30
N GLU A 15 7.15 5.45 -2.94
CA GLU A 15 7.88 5.23 -1.68
C GLU A 15 6.97 5.50 -0.46
N THR A 16 6.11 6.51 -0.57
CA THR A 16 5.09 6.81 0.44
C THR A 16 4.10 5.67 0.59
N PHE A 17 3.63 5.05 -0.50
CA PHE A 17 2.76 3.88 -0.45
C PHE A 17 3.47 2.64 0.12
N GLU A 18 4.70 2.35 -0.30
CA GLU A 18 5.48 1.24 0.26
C GLU A 18 5.70 1.39 1.77
N THR A 19 5.98 2.61 2.22
CA THR A 19 6.11 2.94 3.65
C THR A 19 4.79 2.78 4.39
N LEU A 20 3.68 3.30 3.83
CA LEU A 20 2.35 3.19 4.40
C LEU A 20 1.96 1.72 4.61
N PHE A 21 2.14 0.89 3.59
CA PHE A 21 1.75 -0.52 3.65
C PHE A 21 2.69 -1.35 4.53
N THR A 22 3.98 -1.01 4.60
CA THR A 22 4.89 -1.60 5.60
C THR A 22 4.36 -1.36 7.02
N LYS A 23 4.01 -0.11 7.34
CA LYS A 23 3.45 0.24 8.66
C LYS A 23 2.06 -0.34 8.91
N PHE A 24 1.26 -0.53 7.86
CA PHE A 24 -0.03 -1.20 7.95
C PHE A 24 0.15 -2.66 8.32
N TYR A 25 1.00 -3.41 7.59
CA TYR A 25 1.21 -4.83 7.87
C TYR A 25 1.94 -5.10 9.18
N ASP A 26 2.82 -4.17 9.63
CA ASP A 26 3.38 -4.18 10.99
C ASP A 26 2.29 -4.19 12.08
N LYS A 27 1.13 -3.60 11.81
CA LYS A 27 -0.03 -3.60 12.70
C LYS A 27 -0.91 -4.83 12.48
N VAL A 28 -1.15 -5.23 11.23
CA VAL A 28 -1.93 -6.44 10.88
C VAL A 28 -1.33 -7.69 11.54
N LEU A 29 -0.01 -7.83 11.53
CA LEU A 29 0.67 -8.98 12.14
C LEU A 29 0.60 -8.99 13.68
N LYS A 30 0.23 -7.88 14.31
CA LYS A 30 0.04 -7.75 15.77
C LYS A 30 -1.43 -7.84 16.18
N ASP A 31 -2.34 -7.89 15.22
CA ASP A 31 -3.77 -7.97 15.48
C ASP A 31 -4.18 -9.42 15.76
N ASP A 32 -4.98 -9.63 16.82
CA ASP A 32 -5.34 -10.97 17.29
C ASP A 32 -6.18 -11.77 16.27
N LEU A 33 -6.96 -11.08 15.42
CA LEU A 33 -7.78 -11.72 14.40
C LEU A 33 -7.01 -11.87 13.08
N LEU A 34 -6.31 -10.82 12.66
CA LEU A 34 -5.69 -10.78 11.33
C LEU A 34 -4.34 -11.50 11.28
N SER A 35 -3.58 -11.55 12.38
CA SER A 35 -2.24 -12.15 12.39
C SER A 35 -2.25 -13.60 11.90
N GLU A 36 -3.23 -14.41 12.31
CA GLU A 36 -3.37 -15.81 11.91
C GLU A 36 -3.63 -15.99 10.40
N VAL A 37 -4.29 -15.02 9.78
CA VAL A 37 -4.56 -15.01 8.33
C VAL A 37 -3.30 -14.65 7.54
N PHE A 38 -2.52 -13.69 8.03
CA PHE A 38 -1.38 -13.11 7.29
C PHE A 38 0.00 -13.66 7.70
N LYS A 39 0.12 -14.46 8.77
CA LYS A 39 1.41 -14.95 9.29
C LYS A 39 2.29 -15.72 8.29
N ASN A 40 1.68 -16.32 7.27
CA ASN A 40 2.38 -17.10 6.24
C ASN A 40 2.43 -16.39 4.88
N MET A 41 2.17 -15.08 4.84
CA MET A 41 2.25 -14.31 3.60
C MET A 41 3.67 -14.26 3.05
N SER A 42 3.78 -14.17 1.72
CA SER A 42 5.07 -13.95 1.05
C SER A 42 5.72 -12.64 1.50
N SER A 43 7.05 -12.58 1.48
CA SER A 43 7.81 -11.33 1.69
C SER A 43 7.41 -10.23 0.72
N GLU A 44 6.99 -10.60 -0.50
CA GLU A 44 6.58 -9.66 -1.55
C GLU A 44 5.14 -9.15 -1.40
N HIS A 45 4.36 -9.69 -0.47
CA HIS A 45 2.94 -9.37 -0.33
C HIS A 45 2.71 -7.87 -0.09
N VAL A 46 3.50 -7.28 0.82
CA VAL A 46 3.40 -5.85 1.17
C VAL A 46 3.62 -4.96 -0.06
N LYS A 47 4.63 -5.30 -0.86
CA LYS A 47 5.00 -4.56 -2.08
C LYS A 47 3.92 -4.68 -3.16
N HIS A 48 3.38 -5.88 -3.37
CA HIS A 48 2.31 -6.05 -4.36
C HIS A 48 1.05 -5.26 -3.98
N VAL A 49 0.69 -5.24 -2.70
CA VAL A 49 -0.49 -4.48 -2.23
C VAL A 49 -0.24 -2.98 -2.31
N SER A 50 0.97 -2.50 -1.97
CA SER A 50 1.28 -1.06 -2.11
C SER A 50 1.18 -0.60 -3.57
N HIS A 51 1.72 -1.39 -4.50
CA HIS A 51 1.68 -1.09 -5.94
C HIS A 51 0.24 -1.13 -6.48
N PHE A 52 -0.54 -2.13 -6.10
CA PHE A 52 -1.95 -2.24 -6.47
C PHE A 52 -2.76 -1.01 -6.02
N VAL A 53 -2.59 -0.58 -4.78
CA VAL A 53 -3.36 0.57 -4.26
C VAL A 53 -2.86 1.89 -4.86
N ALA A 54 -1.57 2.04 -5.11
CA ALA A 54 -1.02 3.18 -5.85
C ALA A 54 -1.62 3.30 -7.27
N GLU A 55 -1.76 2.18 -7.99
CA GLU A 55 -2.42 2.15 -9.30
C GLU A 55 -3.90 2.57 -9.18
N VAL A 56 -4.64 2.02 -8.22
CA VAL A 56 -6.05 2.40 -7.98
C VAL A 56 -6.20 3.90 -7.68
N PHE A 57 -5.19 4.51 -7.05
CA PHE A 57 -5.17 5.93 -6.69
C PHE A 57 -4.76 6.83 -7.86
N GLY A 58 -4.46 6.26 -9.03
CA GLY A 58 -4.09 6.98 -10.25
C GLY A 58 -2.60 7.15 -10.44
N GLY A 59 -1.77 6.31 -9.81
CA GLY A 59 -0.35 6.16 -10.14
C GLY A 59 -0.13 5.30 -11.39
N ASP A 60 1.12 5.18 -11.81
CA ASP A 60 1.49 4.39 -12.98
C ASP A 60 1.29 2.89 -12.75
N LYS A 61 1.00 2.16 -13.84
CA LYS A 61 0.97 0.69 -13.84
C LYS A 61 2.38 0.14 -13.80
N LEU A 62 2.66 -0.77 -12.88
CA LEU A 62 3.94 -1.46 -12.71
C LEU A 62 3.88 -2.92 -13.19
#